data_AF-A0A9E1KY50-F1
#
_entry.id   AF-A0A9E1KY50-F1
#
_cell.length_a   1.000
_cell.length_b   1.000
_cell.length_c   1.000
_cell.angle_alpha   90.00
_cell.angle_beta   90.00
_cell.angle_gamma   90.00
#
_symmetry.space_group_name_H-M   'P 1'
#
loop_
_entity.id
_entity.type
_entity.pdbx_description
1 polymer ?
#
loop_
_entity_poly.entity_id
_entity_poly.type
_entity_poly.pdbx_seq_one_letter_code
_entity_poly.pdbx_strand_id
1 'polypeptide(L)'
;MKTHEIILSDIFSDFSSLLKDEEKSFKPLLNSSPNIDADQKESTEKYLVCKTCENKITTIAHKIEIYGSFQHSFLNPAGHVFEIGCFSEAPGCALTGVPTSEWTWFPDYQWQVALCCSCISHLGWYYSADKKPSFWGLILNTLI
;
A
#
# COMPACT_ATOMS: atom_id res chain seq x y z
N MET A 1 -4.10 -7.31 -41.28
CA MET A 1 -5.50 -7.06 -40.85
C MET A 1 -5.43 -6.44 -39.46
N LYS A 2 -6.20 -5.39 -39.24
CA LYS A 2 -5.86 -4.20 -38.43
C LYS A 2 -5.71 -4.45 -36.92
N THR A 3 -4.68 -3.82 -36.35
CA THR A 3 -4.53 -3.45 -34.94
C THR A 3 -5.61 -2.45 -34.55
N HIS A 4 -6.23 -2.63 -33.39
CA HIS A 4 -7.09 -1.62 -32.76
C HIS A 4 -6.33 -0.99 -31.59
N GLU A 5 -5.76 0.18 -31.84
CA GLU A 5 -5.35 1.14 -30.82
C GLU A 5 -6.62 1.82 -30.28
N ILE A 6 -6.78 1.86 -28.97
CA ILE A 6 -7.73 2.75 -28.29
C ILE A 6 -6.95 4.03 -28.00
N ILE A 7 -7.34 5.13 -28.65
CA ILE A 7 -6.69 6.43 -28.52
C ILE A 7 -7.15 7.06 -27.19
N LEU A 8 -6.18 7.44 -26.35
CA LEU A 8 -6.37 8.09 -25.04
C LEU A 8 -7.06 9.47 -25.09
N SER A 9 -7.48 9.94 -26.27
CA SER A 9 -8.23 11.19 -26.46
C SER A 9 -9.69 11.10 -26.03
N ASP A 10 -10.27 9.90 -26.02
CA ASP A 10 -11.72 9.74 -25.88
C ASP A 10 -12.18 9.61 -24.42
N ILE A 11 -11.23 9.41 -23.48
CA ILE A 11 -11.49 9.40 -22.03
C ILE A 11 -11.47 10.84 -21.46
N PHE A 12 -10.73 11.75 -22.11
CA PHE A 12 -10.50 13.09 -21.58
C PHE A 12 -11.65 14.08 -21.85
N SER A 13 -12.54 13.81 -22.81
CA SER A 13 -13.68 14.70 -23.09
C SER A 13 -14.83 14.54 -22.10
N ASP A 14 -14.97 13.37 -21.47
CA ASP A 14 -16.05 13.09 -20.51
C ASP A 14 -15.78 13.61 -19.09
N PHE A 15 -14.51 13.87 -18.74
CA PHE A 15 -14.16 14.38 -17.41
C PHE A 15 -14.42 15.89 -17.26
N SER A 16 -14.46 16.65 -18.36
CA SER A 16 -14.64 18.10 -18.34
C SER A 16 -16.10 18.55 -18.12
N SER A 17 -17.08 17.67 -18.23
CA SER A 17 -18.51 17.98 -18.07
C SER A 17 -19.03 17.78 -16.64
N LEU A 18 -18.27 17.07 -15.78
CA LEU A 18 -18.63 16.74 -14.40
C LEU A 18 -18.08 17.72 -13.34
N LEU A 19 -17.28 18.72 -13.74
CA LEU A 19 -16.70 19.72 -12.84
C LEU A 19 -17.41 21.09 -12.89
N LYS A 20 -18.64 21.17 -13.41
CA LYS A 20 -19.32 22.46 -13.64
C LYS A 20 -20.39 22.86 -12.64
N ASP A 21 -20.77 22.02 -11.69
CA ASP A 21 -21.82 22.36 -10.74
C ASP A 21 -21.40 22.02 -9.32
N GLU A 22 -20.84 23.01 -8.60
CA GLU A 22 -21.16 23.34 -7.19
C GLU A 22 -20.18 24.38 -6.59
N GLU A 23 -19.93 25.49 -7.29
CA GLU A 23 -19.57 26.75 -6.63
C GLU A 23 -20.83 27.51 -6.26
N LYS A 24 -21.49 27.18 -5.13
CA LYS A 24 -22.49 28.07 -4.53
C LYS A 24 -22.42 28.14 -3.00
N SER A 25 -22.07 29.35 -2.55
CA SER A 25 -22.47 29.99 -1.29
C SER A 25 -21.70 29.62 -0.01
N PHE A 26 -20.53 30.24 0.14
CA PHE A 26 -19.97 30.61 1.44
C PHE A 26 -20.93 31.57 2.19
N LYS A 27 -21.29 31.22 3.43
CA LYS A 27 -21.79 32.18 4.44
C LYS A 27 -21.04 31.92 5.76
N PRO A 28 -20.31 32.91 6.31
CA PRO A 28 -19.64 32.72 7.59
C PRO A 28 -20.64 32.94 8.72
N LEU A 29 -20.83 31.92 9.56
CA LEU A 29 -21.46 32.06 10.86
C LEU A 29 -20.40 31.84 11.94
N LEU A 30 -19.92 32.95 12.49
CA LEU A 30 -19.18 32.98 13.74
C LEU A 30 -20.14 32.83 14.93
N ASN A 31 -19.63 32.11 15.94
CA ASN A 31 -20.01 32.04 17.35
C ASN A 31 -21.08 31.01 17.79
N SER A 32 -20.62 29.91 18.39
CA SER A 32 -20.59 29.76 19.87
C SER A 32 -20.00 28.38 20.24
N SER A 33 -18.97 28.39 21.07
CA SER A 33 -18.30 27.19 21.58
C SER A 33 -19.25 26.32 22.43
N PRO A 34 -18.97 25.02 22.49
CA PRO A 34 -18.64 24.43 23.78
C PRO A 34 -17.19 23.99 23.75
N ASN A 35 -16.47 24.39 24.79
CA ASN A 35 -15.16 23.88 25.13
C ASN A 35 -15.32 22.38 25.41
N ILE A 36 -15.04 21.55 24.41
CA ILE A 36 -14.85 20.12 24.60
C ILE A 36 -13.34 19.99 24.62
N ASP A 37 -12.80 19.83 25.83
CA ASP A 37 -11.44 19.37 26.06
C ASP A 37 -11.31 17.99 25.40
N ALA A 38 -11.10 18.02 24.08
CA ALA A 38 -10.68 16.88 23.32
C ALA A 38 -9.19 16.77 23.61
N ASP A 39 -8.86 15.88 24.54
CA ASP A 39 -7.54 15.29 24.66
C ASP A 39 -7.26 14.51 23.36
N GLN A 40 -7.09 15.25 22.26
CA GLN A 40 -6.52 14.75 21.02
C GLN A 40 -5.03 14.65 21.28
N LYS A 41 -4.66 13.57 21.98
CA LYS A 41 -3.30 13.06 21.93
C LYS A 41 -3.09 12.60 20.49
N GLU A 42 -2.70 13.55 19.64
CA GLU A 42 -2.27 13.32 18.27
C GLU A 42 -1.03 12.42 18.36
N SER A 43 -1.27 11.11 18.40
CA SER A 43 -0.19 10.14 18.29
C SER A 43 0.33 10.30 16.87
N THR A 44 1.49 10.95 16.75
CA THR A 44 2.21 11.02 15.49
C THR A 44 2.44 9.60 15.01
N GLU A 45 1.63 9.19 14.04
CA GLU A 45 1.67 7.85 13.48
C GLU A 45 3.07 7.60 12.92
N LYS A 46 3.76 6.59 13.46
CA LYS A 46 5.12 6.26 13.05
C LYS A 46 5.08 5.47 11.75
N TYR A 47 5.28 6.18 10.65
CA TYR A 47 5.42 5.60 9.32
C TYR A 47 6.76 4.88 9.17
N LEU A 48 6.70 3.76 8.45
CA LEU A 48 7.85 3.18 7.76
C LEU A 48 7.82 3.68 6.33
N VAL A 49 8.93 4.25 5.87
CA VAL A 49 9.01 4.88 4.56
C VAL A 49 9.96 4.12 3.65
N CYS A 50 9.80 4.27 2.33
CA CYS A 50 10.70 3.68 1.36
C CYS A 50 12.11 4.26 1.54
N LYS A 51 13.10 3.40 1.73
CA LYS A 51 14.50 3.83 1.88
C LYS A 51 15.05 4.58 0.65
N THR A 52 14.48 4.34 -0.52
CA THR A 52 14.94 4.96 -1.77
C THR A 52 14.39 6.38 -1.97
N CYS A 53 13.13 6.63 -1.61
CA CYS A 53 12.44 7.89 -1.96
C CYS A 53 11.60 8.51 -0.83
N GLU A 54 11.65 7.94 0.37
CA GLU A 54 10.93 8.41 1.58
C GLU A 54 9.40 8.43 1.46
N ASN A 55 8.82 7.84 0.40
CA ASN A 55 7.38 7.65 0.30
C ASN A 55 6.87 6.79 1.48
N LYS A 56 5.78 7.21 2.11
CA LYS A 56 5.12 6.45 3.18
C LYS A 56 4.64 5.10 2.66
N ILE A 57 5.07 4.00 3.27
CA ILE A 57 4.73 2.64 2.84
C ILE A 57 3.69 2.01 3.75
N THR A 58 3.96 1.97 5.04
CA THR A 58 3.11 1.38 6.07
C THR A 58 3.42 2.04 7.42
N THR A 59 2.87 1.52 8.51
CA THR A 59 3.06 2.05 9.87
C THR A 59 3.35 0.91 10.83
N ILE A 60 3.94 1.25 11.99
CA ILE A 60 4.21 0.25 13.03
C ILE A 60 2.92 -0.39 13.56
N ALA A 61 1.79 0.32 13.48
CA ALA A 61 0.49 -0.19 13.91
C ALA A 61 -0.04 -1.33 13.04
N HIS A 62 0.40 -1.42 11.78
CA HIS A 62 0.02 -2.48 10.86
C HIS A 62 0.88 -3.73 10.96
N LYS A 63 1.87 -3.79 11.86
CA LYS A 63 2.63 -5.03 12.08
C LYS A 63 1.71 -6.15 12.53
N ILE A 64 1.84 -7.31 11.90
CA ILE A 64 1.09 -8.52 12.28
C ILE A 64 2.03 -9.71 12.39
N GLU A 65 1.60 -10.72 13.13
CA GLU A 65 2.29 -12.01 13.17
C GLU A 65 1.67 -12.97 12.15
N ILE A 66 2.53 -13.60 11.35
CA ILE A 66 2.16 -14.71 10.50
C ILE A 66 2.92 -15.93 11.03
N TYR A 67 2.19 -17.00 11.34
CA TYR A 67 2.76 -18.20 11.98
C TYR A 67 3.54 -17.91 13.28
N GLY A 68 3.04 -16.97 14.09
CA GLY A 68 3.62 -16.64 15.40
C GLY A 68 4.87 -15.76 15.37
N SER A 69 5.20 -15.15 14.22
CA SER A 69 6.28 -14.16 14.13
C SER A 69 5.92 -13.03 13.17
N PHE A 70 6.31 -11.81 13.54
CA PHE A 70 6.30 -10.64 12.66
C PHE A 70 7.42 -10.71 11.61
N GLN A 71 8.59 -11.21 11.99
CA GLN A 71 9.79 -11.20 11.16
C GLN A 71 10.18 -12.62 10.75
N HIS A 72 10.50 -12.79 9.47
CA HIS A 72 10.92 -14.06 8.89
C HIS A 72 12.19 -13.87 8.07
N SER A 73 13.06 -14.88 8.04
CA SER A 73 14.25 -14.90 7.18
C SER A 73 14.14 -16.02 6.17
N PHE A 74 14.18 -15.70 4.89
CA PHE A 74 14.03 -16.68 3.82
C PHE A 74 15.12 -16.57 2.77
N LEU A 75 15.41 -17.71 2.11
CA LEU A 75 16.30 -17.81 0.96
C LEU A 75 15.44 -17.99 -0.29
N ASN A 76 15.65 -17.17 -1.32
CA ASN A 76 15.01 -17.40 -2.62
C ASN A 76 15.79 -18.44 -3.45
N PRO A 77 15.21 -19.00 -4.53
CA PRO A 77 15.90 -19.98 -5.38
C PRO A 77 17.21 -19.48 -6.03
N ALA A 78 17.38 -18.16 -6.16
CA ALA A 78 18.62 -17.55 -6.67
C ALA A 78 19.72 -17.40 -5.60
N GLY A 79 19.46 -17.79 -4.35
CA GLY A 79 20.42 -17.73 -3.24
C GLY A 79 20.46 -16.42 -2.47
N HIS A 80 19.48 -15.52 -2.66
CA HIS A 80 19.37 -14.28 -1.90
C HIS A 80 18.58 -14.48 -0.61
N VAL A 81 19.12 -13.97 0.50
CA VAL A 81 18.46 -13.96 1.82
C VAL A 81 17.69 -12.67 1.99
N PHE A 82 16.44 -12.77 2.46
CA PHE A 82 15.59 -11.64 2.78
C PHE A 82 15.10 -11.71 4.22
N GLU A 83 15.22 -10.60 4.93
CA GLU A 83 14.49 -10.36 6.18
C GLU A 83 13.17 -9.66 5.88
N ILE A 84 12.08 -10.32 6.22
CA ILE A 84 10.72 -9.92 5.85
C ILE A 84 9.92 -9.59 7.10
N GLY A 85 9.33 -8.40 7.14
CA GLY A 85 8.32 -8.03 8.12
C GLY A 85 6.91 -8.18 7.55
N CYS A 86 5.99 -8.70 8.36
CA CYS A 86 4.59 -8.90 7.97
C CYS A 86 3.71 -7.72 8.41
N PHE A 87 2.93 -7.18 7.47
CA PHE A 87 2.03 -6.04 7.69
C PHE A 87 0.63 -6.33 7.16
N SER A 88 -0.41 -5.87 7.86
CA SER A 88 -1.80 -5.97 7.38
C SER A 88 -2.08 -5.01 6.23
N GLU A 89 -1.48 -3.82 6.25
CA GLU A 89 -1.67 -2.78 5.24
C GLU A 89 -0.33 -2.18 4.81
N ALA A 90 -0.22 -1.83 3.53
CA ALA A 90 0.92 -1.08 2.97
C ALA A 90 0.43 -0.18 1.82
N PRO A 91 -0.31 0.90 2.12
CA PRO A 91 -0.93 1.76 1.10
C PRO A 91 0.08 2.42 0.14
N GLY A 92 1.36 2.52 0.51
CA GLY A 92 2.40 3.03 -0.38
C GLY A 92 2.97 2.01 -1.37
N CYS A 93 2.41 0.81 -1.43
CA CYS A 93 2.82 -0.23 -2.36
C CYS A 93 1.84 -0.33 -3.56
N ALA A 94 2.40 -0.67 -4.72
CA ALA A 94 1.67 -1.12 -5.90
C ALA A 94 2.04 -2.57 -6.21
N LEU A 95 1.10 -3.35 -6.75
CA LEU A 95 1.30 -4.76 -7.12
C LEU A 95 1.65 -4.87 -8.60
N THR A 96 2.50 -5.86 -8.93
CA THR A 96 2.79 -6.22 -10.32
C THR A 96 2.81 -7.74 -10.51
N GLY A 97 2.47 -8.17 -11.72
CA GLY A 97 2.38 -9.59 -12.09
C GLY A 97 1.07 -10.27 -11.68
N VAL A 98 0.97 -11.56 -11.98
CA VAL A 98 -0.16 -12.43 -11.61
C VAL A 98 0.19 -13.13 -10.29
N PRO A 99 -0.76 -13.28 -9.34
CA PRO A 99 -0.57 -14.10 -8.16
C PRO A 99 -0.07 -15.50 -8.49
N THR A 100 0.97 -15.97 -7.80
CA THR A 100 1.53 -17.31 -8.00
C THR A 100 1.88 -17.97 -6.67
N SER A 101 1.72 -19.30 -6.58
CA SER A 101 2.19 -20.08 -5.43
C SER A 101 3.63 -20.59 -5.61
N GLU A 102 4.24 -20.33 -6.76
CA GLU A 102 5.59 -20.81 -7.08
C GLU A 102 6.60 -20.31 -6.04
N TRP A 103 7.32 -21.22 -5.38
CA TRP A 103 8.28 -20.89 -4.33
C TRP A 103 7.74 -20.01 -3.20
N THR A 104 6.44 -20.10 -2.90
CA THR A 104 5.88 -19.36 -1.77
C THR A 104 6.56 -19.78 -0.46
N TRP A 105 6.94 -18.79 0.34
CA TRP A 105 7.48 -19.02 1.69
C TRP A 105 6.38 -19.19 2.74
N PHE A 106 5.16 -18.74 2.43
CA PHE A 106 4.01 -18.85 3.32
C PHE A 106 3.02 -19.87 2.72
N PRO A 107 2.93 -21.10 3.29
CA PRO A 107 2.06 -22.14 2.76
C PRO A 107 0.60 -21.68 2.63
N ASP A 108 -0.05 -22.12 1.55
CA ASP A 108 -1.41 -21.76 1.16
C ASP A 108 -1.61 -20.30 0.71
N TYR A 109 -0.55 -19.52 0.58
CA TYR A 109 -0.61 -18.18 -0.02
C TYR A 109 -0.02 -18.19 -1.43
N GLN A 110 -0.67 -17.43 -2.31
CA GLN A 110 -0.07 -16.95 -3.55
C GLN A 110 0.57 -15.59 -3.29
N TRP A 111 1.59 -15.23 -4.05
CA TRP A 111 2.27 -13.95 -3.93
C TRP A 111 2.31 -13.16 -5.24
N GLN A 112 2.31 -11.84 -5.10
CA GLN A 112 2.65 -10.88 -6.15
C GLN A 112 3.81 -10.01 -5.68
N VAL A 113 4.58 -9.48 -6.62
CA VAL A 113 5.65 -8.53 -6.30
C VAL A 113 5.02 -7.20 -5.88
N ALA A 114 5.49 -6.66 -4.75
CA ALA A 114 5.12 -5.35 -4.22
C ALA A 114 6.24 -4.34 -4.48
N LEU A 115 5.88 -3.24 -5.14
CA LEU A 115 6.78 -2.14 -5.50
C LEU A 115 6.37 -0.88 -4.76
N CYS A 116 7.31 0.02 -4.49
CA CYS A 116 6.99 1.38 -4.06
C CYS A 116 6.16 2.06 -5.15
N CYS A 117 4.98 2.60 -4.81
CA CYS A 117 4.13 3.27 -5.80
C CYS A 117 4.73 4.57 -6.34
N SER A 118 5.72 5.14 -5.64
CA SER A 118 6.39 6.38 -6.03
C SER A 118 7.63 6.15 -6.90
N CYS A 119 8.54 5.25 -6.50
CA CYS A 119 9.83 5.07 -7.18
C CYS A 119 10.02 3.68 -7.83
N ILE A 120 9.02 2.79 -7.74
CA ILE A 120 9.03 1.45 -8.35
C ILE A 120 10.12 0.52 -7.75
N SER A 121 10.81 0.93 -6.69
CA SER A 121 11.73 0.05 -5.95
C SER A 121 11.00 -1.19 -5.45
N HIS A 122 11.62 -2.36 -5.58
CA HIS A 122 11.07 -3.60 -5.03
C HIS A 122 11.09 -3.56 -3.50
N LEU A 123 9.92 -3.64 -2.88
CA LEU A 123 9.76 -3.57 -1.42
C LEU A 123 9.39 -4.91 -0.79
N GLY A 124 9.02 -5.92 -1.58
CA GLY A 124 8.69 -7.26 -1.10
C GLY A 124 7.52 -7.84 -1.87
N TRP A 125 6.58 -8.46 -1.16
CA TRP A 125 5.50 -9.23 -1.75
C TRP A 125 4.17 -8.99 -1.05
N TYR A 126 3.08 -9.12 -1.80
CA TYR A 126 1.73 -9.25 -1.26
C TYR A 126 1.29 -10.70 -1.32
N TYR A 127 0.83 -11.23 -0.20
CA TYR A 127 0.39 -12.60 -0.05
C TYR A 127 -1.13 -12.64 0.05
N SER A 128 -1.78 -13.31 -0.90
CA SER A 128 -3.22 -13.50 -0.96
C SER A 128 -3.62 -14.97 -0.79
N ALA A 129 -4.74 -15.22 -0.11
CA ALA A 129 -5.30 -16.55 0.09
C ALA A 129 -6.83 -16.49 0.16
N ASP A 130 -7.51 -17.55 -0.25
CA ASP A 130 -8.99 -17.57 -0.32
C ASP A 130 -9.67 -17.58 1.06
N LYS A 131 -9.05 -18.24 2.04
CA LYS A 131 -9.66 -18.52 3.36
C LYS A 131 -8.95 -17.86 4.52
N LYS A 132 -7.93 -17.04 4.26
CA LYS A 132 -7.10 -16.38 5.27
C LYS A 132 -6.96 -14.90 4.90
N PRO A 133 -6.77 -14.01 5.89
CA PRO A 133 -6.44 -12.62 5.61
C PRO A 133 -5.19 -12.53 4.73
N SER A 134 -5.25 -11.67 3.73
CA SER A 134 -4.09 -11.32 2.91
C SER A 134 -3.18 -10.37 3.69
N PHE A 135 -1.90 -10.33 3.34
CA PHE A 135 -0.92 -9.50 4.05
C PHE A 135 0.25 -9.11 3.15
N TRP A 136 1.07 -8.19 3.65
CA TRP A 136 2.27 -7.71 2.98
C TRP A 136 3.50 -8.26 3.67
N GLY A 137 4.36 -8.97 2.94
CA GLY A 137 5.69 -9.35 3.39
C GLY A 137 6.71 -8.37 2.80
N LEU A 138 7.13 -7.37 3.56
CA LEU A 138 8.04 -6.32 3.09
C LEU A 138 9.48 -6.57 3.55
N ILE A 139 10.45 -6.32 2.66
CA ILE A 139 11.88 -6.48 2.93
C ILE A 139 12.31 -5.35 3.87
N LEU A 140 12.65 -5.68 5.11
CA LEU A 140 12.89 -4.69 6.17
C LEU A 140 14.01 -3.70 5.81
N ASN A 141 15.08 -4.14 5.16
CA ASN A 141 16.20 -3.28 4.76
C ASN A 141 15.86 -2.32 3.60
N THR A 142 14.66 -2.40 3.02
CA THR A 142 14.15 -1.43 2.02
C THR A 142 13.28 -0.34 2.65
N LEU A 143 13.07 -0.39 3.97
CA LEU A 143 12.30 0.57 4.75
C LEU A 143 13.19 1.26 5.79
N ILE A 144 12.85 2.52 6.14
CA ILE A 144 13.47 3.30 7.24
C ILE A 144 12.40 4.00 8.09
#